data_AF-A0A4Y7PFL7-F1
#
_entry.id   AF-A0A4Y7PFL7-F1
#
_cell.length_a   1.000
_cell.length_b   1.000
_cell.length_c   1.000
_cell.angle_alpha   90.00
_cell.angle_beta   90.00
_cell.angle_gamma   90.00
#
_symmetry.space_group_name_H-M   'P 1'
#
loop_
_entity.id
_entity.type
_entity.pdbx_description
1 polymer ?
#
loop_
_entity_poly.entity_id
_entity_poly.type
_entity_poly.pdbx_seq_one_letter_code
_entity_poly.pdbx_strand_id
1 'polypeptide(L)'
;AGYTSDSLCSKILMSPGDYSAFSRSDGVLFCKNLHGDSVIVIPRTLLGGRSLTEIVIDSGHTVLGHLGCNKTVEYIRRWYWW
;
A
#
# COMPACT_ATOMS: atom_id res chain seq x y z
N ALA A 1 11.28 8.65 1.65
CA ALA A 1 11.68 8.21 3.01
C ALA A 1 10.92 6.94 3.44
N GLY A 2 9.59 6.87 3.30
CA GLY A 2 8.82 5.69 3.75
C GLY A 2 9.30 4.34 3.18
N TYR A 3 9.48 4.25 1.87
CA TYR A 3 9.92 3.00 1.22
C TYR A 3 11.32 2.53 1.62
N THR A 4 12.25 3.45 1.92
CA THR A 4 13.62 3.09 2.29
C THR A 4 13.72 2.53 3.71
N SER A 5 12.75 2.84 4.58
CA SER A 5 12.69 2.34 5.96
C SER A 5 11.86 1.06 6.11
N ASP A 6 11.01 0.75 5.11
CA ASP A 6 10.23 -0.49 5.08
C ASP A 6 11.10 -1.67 4.61
N SER A 7 11.05 -2.79 5.32
CA SER A 7 11.96 -3.92 5.12
C SER A 7 11.77 -4.67 3.80
N LEU A 8 10.56 -4.68 3.25
CA LEU A 8 10.28 -5.26 1.93
C LEU A 8 10.57 -4.24 0.84
N CYS A 9 10.03 -3.03 0.98
CA CYS A 9 10.16 -1.99 -0.04
C CYS A 9 11.63 -1.61 -0.26
N SER A 10 12.44 -1.51 0.79
CA SER A 10 13.88 -1.26 0.67
C SER A 10 14.59 -2.32 -0.17
N LYS A 11 14.24 -3.60 0.00
CA LYS A 11 14.79 -4.70 -0.82
C LYS A 11 14.35 -4.62 -2.28
N ILE A 12 13.07 -4.32 -2.52
CA ILE A 12 12.55 -4.09 -3.88
C ILE A 12 13.30 -2.94 -4.55
N LEU A 13 13.59 -1.86 -3.79
CA LEU A 13 14.34 -0.72 -4.31
C LEU A 13 15.82 -1.04 -4.60
N MET A 14 16.45 -1.91 -3.81
CA MET A 14 17.85 -2.31 -4.01
C MET A 14 18.02 -3.27 -5.20
N SER A 15 17.10 -4.23 -5.36
CA SER A 15 17.20 -5.28 -6.37
C SER A 15 15.87 -5.47 -7.12
N PRO A 16 15.39 -4.49 -7.90
CA PRO A 16 14.07 -4.56 -8.54
C PRO A 16 13.89 -5.78 -9.47
N GLY A 17 14.98 -6.30 -10.06
CA GLY A 17 14.95 -7.49 -10.91
C GLY A 17 14.54 -8.78 -10.18
N ASP A 18 14.78 -8.87 -8.86
CA ASP A 18 14.40 -10.03 -8.05
C ASP A 18 12.91 -10.01 -7.67
N TYR A 19 12.24 -8.87 -7.88
CA TYR A 19 10.87 -8.60 -7.45
C TYR A 19 9.99 -8.22 -8.64
N SER A 20 9.89 -9.11 -9.63
CA SER A 20 9.15 -8.87 -10.89
C SER A 20 7.64 -8.59 -10.73
N ALA A 21 7.06 -8.93 -9.58
CA ALA A 21 5.68 -8.59 -9.23
C ALA A 21 5.48 -7.08 -8.91
N PHE A 22 6.57 -6.34 -8.77
CA PHE A 22 6.58 -4.93 -8.40
C PHE A 22 7.15 -4.07 -9.52
N SER A 23 6.60 -2.87 -9.65
CA SER A 23 7.11 -1.84 -10.55
C SER A 23 7.20 -0.50 -9.82
N ARG A 24 8.01 0.41 -10.37
CA ARG A 24 8.18 1.75 -9.83
C ARG A 24 7.91 2.78 -10.92
N SER A 25 7.01 3.72 -10.65
CA SER A 25 6.77 4.89 -11.50
C SER A 25 6.75 6.13 -10.61
N ASP A 26 7.44 7.19 -11.03
CA ASP A 26 7.39 8.50 -10.35
C ASP A 26 7.67 8.46 -8.84
N GLY A 27 8.55 7.53 -8.43
CA GLY A 27 8.89 7.35 -7.01
C GLY A 27 7.89 6.52 -6.19
N VAL A 28 6.81 6.05 -6.79
CA VAL A 28 5.77 5.22 -6.17
C VAL A 28 5.94 3.75 -6.58
N LEU A 29 5.80 2.84 -5.62
CA LEU A 29 5.79 1.40 -5.89
C LEU A 29 4.38 0.92 -6.20
N PHE A 30 4.29 0.05 -7.20
CA PHE A 30 3.05 -0.60 -7.63
C PHE A 30 3.22 -2.11 -7.65
N CYS A 31 2.12 -2.83 -7.48
CA CYS A 31 2.04 -4.26 -7.74
C CYS A 31 0.65 -4.61 -8.33
N LYS A 32 0.43 -5.88 -8.64
CA LYS A 32 -0.88 -6.36 -9.06
C LYS A 32 -1.69 -6.89 -7.88
N ASN A 33 -2.95 -6.48 -7.76
CA ASN A 33 -3.89 -7.08 -6.81
C ASN A 33 -4.39 -8.46 -7.34
N LEU A 34 -5.27 -9.11 -6.58
CA LEU A 34 -5.87 -10.41 -6.97
C LEU A 34 -6.69 -10.35 -8.26
N HIS A 35 -7.16 -9.16 -8.67
CA HIS A 35 -7.92 -8.95 -9.90
C HIS A 35 -7.02 -8.55 -11.09
N GLY A 36 -5.70 -8.40 -10.89
CA GLY A 36 -4.75 -7.98 -11.92
C GLY A 36 -4.65 -6.46 -12.11
N ASP A 37 -5.30 -5.67 -11.26
CA ASP A 37 -5.22 -4.20 -11.30
C ASP A 37 -3.89 -3.72 -10.71
N SER A 38 -3.36 -2.64 -11.27
CA SER A 38 -2.19 -1.97 -10.71
C SER A 38 -2.60 -1.18 -9.47
N VAL A 39 -2.03 -1.53 -8.31
CA VAL A 39 -2.34 -0.91 -7.02
C VAL A 39 -1.09 -0.34 -6.35
N ILE A 40 -1.26 0.65 -5.50
CA ILE A 40 -0.16 1.33 -4.81
C ILE A 40 0.31 0.48 -3.63
N VAL A 41 1.62 0.28 -3.52
CA VAL A 41 2.25 -0.35 -2.37
C VAL A 41 2.39 0.68 -1.26
N ILE A 42 1.80 0.41 -0.10
CA ILE A 42 1.89 1.26 1.08
C ILE A 42 3.03 0.76 1.98
N PRO A 43 4.09 1.55 2.20
CA PRO A 43 5.16 1.15 3.10
C PRO A 43 4.68 1.18 4.56
N ARG A 44 5.18 0.27 5.38
CA ARG A 44 4.95 0.25 6.82
C ARG A 44 5.85 1.30 7.48
N THR A 45 5.32 2.51 7.57
CA THR A 45 6.01 3.68 8.10
C THR A 45 5.05 4.58 8.89
N LEU A 46 5.62 5.55 9.60
CA LEU A 46 4.86 6.57 10.32
C LEU A 46 4.81 7.86 9.50
N LEU A 47 3.63 8.44 9.36
CA LEU A 47 3.41 9.77 8.81
C LEU A 47 2.82 10.65 9.93
N GLY A 48 3.58 11.64 10.39
CA GLY A 48 3.14 12.50 11.50
C GLY A 48 2.87 11.76 12.81
N GLY A 49 3.59 10.66 13.07
CA GLY A 49 3.42 9.83 14.27
C GLY A 49 2.30 8.79 14.20
N ARG A 50 1.48 8.79 13.13
CA ARG A 50 0.46 7.75 12.88
C ARG A 50 0.95 6.75 11.85
N SER A 51 0.49 5.50 11.93
CA SER A 51 0.81 4.52 10.89
C SER A 51 0.18 4.93 9.56
N LEU A 52 0.94 4.86 8.47
CA LEU A 52 0.41 5.13 7.14
C LEU A 52 -0.72 4.15 6.77
N THR A 53 -0.61 2.89 7.19
CA THR A 53 -1.68 1.90 6.98
C THR A 53 -2.93 2.22 7.79
N GLU A 54 -2.78 2.74 9.01
CA GLU A 54 -3.90 3.20 9.84
C GLU A 54 -4.62 4.36 9.16
N ILE A 55 -3.88 5.35 8.66
CA ILE A 55 -4.44 6.49 7.92
C ILE A 55 -5.27 6.02 6.71
N VAL A 56 -4.77 5.04 5.96
CA VAL A 56 -5.48 4.47 4.80
C VAL A 56 -6.76 3.75 5.24
N ILE A 57 -6.71 2.96 6.31
CA ILE A 57 -7.87 2.22 6.84
C ILE A 57 -8.93 3.18 7.36
N ASP A 58 -8.53 4.15 8.17
CA ASP A 58 -9.38 5.20 8.75
C ASP A 58 -10.09 6.00 7.63
N SER A 59 -9.32 6.46 6.64
CA SER A 59 -9.87 7.16 5.47
C SER A 59 -10.88 6.31 4.71
N GLY A 60 -10.57 5.03 4.44
CA GLY A 60 -11.49 4.12 3.76
C GLY A 60 -12.76 3.85 4.57
N HIS A 61 -12.65 3.74 5.89
CA HIS A 61 -13.79 3.52 6.78
C HIS A 61 -14.71 4.76 6.82
N THR A 62 -14.15 5.96 6.92
CA THR A 62 -14.91 7.21 6.90
C THR A 62 -15.59 7.43 5.54
N VAL A 63 -14.88 7.25 4.42
CA VAL A 63 -15.40 7.47 3.06
C VAL A 63 -16.59 6.56 2.75
N LEU A 64 -16.56 5.32 3.22
CA LEU A 64 -17.65 4.37 2.97
C LEU A 64 -18.86 4.58 3.89
N GLY A 65 -18.80 5.51 4.85
CA GLY A 65 -19.88 5.73 5.81
C GLY A 65 -19.91 4.69 6.92
N HIS A 66 -18.73 4.34 7.46
CA HIS A 66 -18.57 3.39 8.58
C HIS A 66 -19.09 1.98 8.29
N LEU A 67 -18.97 1.50 7.05
CA LEU A 67 -19.27 0.09 6.76
C LEU A 67 -18.39 -0.84 7.59
N GLY A 68 -18.91 -2.02 7.90
CA GLY A 68 -18.17 -3.03 8.67
C GLY A 68 -16.83 -3.40 8.03
N CYS A 69 -15.94 -3.94 8.84
CA CYS A 69 -14.53 -4.20 8.49
C CYS A 69 -14.34 -4.92 7.14
N ASN A 70 -15.16 -5.92 6.83
CA ASN A 70 -15.05 -6.67 5.58
C ASN A 70 -15.24 -5.77 4.34
N LYS A 71 -16.23 -4.88 4.37
CA LYS A 71 -16.52 -3.95 3.26
C LYS A 71 -15.43 -2.90 3.12
N THR A 72 -14.91 -2.39 4.25
CA THR A 72 -13.78 -1.46 4.25
C THR A 72 -12.51 -2.09 3.67
N VAL A 73 -12.15 -3.30 4.11
CA VAL A 73 -10.96 -3.99 3.59
C VAL A 73 -11.12 -4.35 2.11
N GLU A 74 -12.29 -4.83 1.70
CA GLU A 74 -12.57 -5.14 0.29
C GLU A 74 -12.38 -3.90 -0.59
N TYR A 75 -12.90 -2.75 -0.15
CA TYR A 75 -12.73 -1.48 -0.86
C TYR A 75 -11.26 -1.05 -0.94
N ILE A 76 -10.53 -1.08 0.18
CA ILE A 76 -9.13 -0.63 0.23
C ILE A 76 -8.24 -1.48 -0.68
N ARG A 77 -8.45 -2.80 -0.74
CA ARG A 77 -7.69 -3.74 -1.58
C ARG A 77 -7.84 -3.50 -3.08
N ARG A 78 -8.81 -2.70 -3.52
CA ARG A 78 -8.94 -2.26 -4.92
C ARG A 78 -7.86 -1.26 -5.31
N TRP A 79 -7.29 -0.54 -4.34
CA TRP A 79 -6.39 0.59 -4.59
C TRP A 79 -4.99 0.41 -4.00
N TYR A 80 -4.87 -0.37 -2.92
CA TYR A 80 -3.66 -0.45 -2.12
C TYR A 80 -3.24 -1.89 -1.79
N TRP A 81 -1.95 -2.08 -1.54
CA TRP A 81 -1.34 -3.34 -1.09
C TRP A 81 -0.28 -3.11 -0.01
N TRP A 82 -0.20 -3.98 1.01
CA TRP A 82 0.84 -3.98 2.06
C TRP A 82 0.91 -5.32 2.81
#